data_AF-A0A7J3J4R6-F1
#
_entry.id   AF-A0A7J3J4R6-F1
#
_cell.length_a   1.000
_cell.length_b   1.000
_cell.length_c   1.000
_cell.angle_alpha   90.00
_cell.angle_beta   90.00
_cell.angle_gamma   90.00
#
_symmetry.space_group_name_H-M   'P 1'
#
loop_
_entity.id
_entity.type
_entity.pdbx_description
1 polymer ?
#
loop_
_entity_poly.entity_id
_entity_poly.type
_entity_poly.pdbx_seq_one_letter_code
_entity_poly.pdbx_strand_id
1 'polypeptide(L)'
;MPVKVEVFTSEPPCSGGRLLLKLVEKIREEYKDKIEVEIYRGMNPKLSEYGIAASPAVVINKDIRIVGVCPSEETIKEALREAGVQ
;
A
#
# COMPACT_ATOMS: atom_id res chain seq x y z
N MET A 1 2.69 17.22 4.94
CA MET A 1 1.87 16.23 5.68
C MET A 1 2.35 14.86 5.24
N PRO A 2 2.47 13.88 6.14
CA PRO A 2 2.91 12.54 5.73
C PRO A 2 1.90 11.92 4.77
N VAL A 3 2.38 11.29 3.70
CA VAL A 3 1.51 10.60 2.75
C VAL A 3 1.07 9.26 3.34
N LYS A 4 -0.24 9.06 3.41
CA LYS A 4 -0.84 7.86 3.99
C LYS A 4 -0.82 6.73 2.96
N VAL A 5 -0.25 5.59 3.32
CA VAL A 5 -0.11 4.39 2.51
C VAL A 5 -0.85 3.25 3.23
N GLU A 6 -1.98 2.86 2.67
CA GLU A 6 -2.83 1.80 3.22
C GLU A 6 -2.66 0.54 2.37
N VAL A 7 -2.27 -0.54 3.01
CA VAL A 7 -1.95 -1.81 2.35
C VAL A 7 -2.96 -2.84 2.77
N PHE A 8 -3.58 -3.50 1.80
CA PHE A 8 -4.59 -4.52 2.01
C PHE A 8 -4.09 -5.87 1.51
N THR A 9 -3.99 -6.84 2.40
CA THR A 9 -3.54 -8.20 2.07
C THR A 9 -4.55 -9.25 2.55
N SER A 10 -4.63 -10.38 1.85
CA SER A 10 -5.40 -11.54 2.31
C SER A 10 -4.83 -12.11 3.60
N GLU A 11 -5.66 -12.77 4.40
CA GLU A 11 -5.25 -13.61 5.52
C GLU A 11 -5.67 -15.06 5.22
N PRO A 12 -4.75 -16.01 5.03
CA PRO A 12 -3.28 -15.86 5.06
C PRO A 12 -2.73 -15.11 3.83
N PRO A 13 -1.59 -14.41 3.95
CA PRO A 13 -1.01 -13.67 2.84
C PRO A 13 -0.45 -14.62 1.77
N CYS A 14 -0.86 -14.41 0.53
CA CYS A 14 -0.31 -15.10 -0.64
C CYS A 14 1.15 -14.69 -0.91
N SER A 15 1.81 -15.37 -1.84
CA SER A 15 3.21 -15.08 -2.24
C SER A 15 3.42 -13.60 -2.58
N GLY A 16 2.48 -12.99 -3.29
CA GLY A 16 2.52 -11.55 -3.64
C GLY A 16 2.30 -10.64 -2.43
N GLY A 17 1.37 -10.97 -1.53
CA GLY A 17 1.14 -10.21 -0.30
C GLY A 17 2.37 -10.15 0.59
N ARG A 18 3.12 -11.26 0.72
CA ARG A 18 4.36 -11.29 1.50
C ARG A 18 5.46 -10.40 0.92
N LEU A 19 5.60 -10.36 -0.41
CA LEU A 19 6.56 -9.48 -1.08
C LEU A 19 6.20 -8.01 -0.89
N LEU A 20 4.91 -7.70 -1.04
CA LEU A 20 4.40 -6.35 -0.86
C LEU A 20 4.64 -5.84 0.57
N LEU A 21 4.41 -6.68 1.60
CA LEU A 21 4.71 -6.32 2.98
C LEU A 21 6.19 -5.95 3.18
N LYS A 22 7.12 -6.77 2.66
CA LYS A 22 8.56 -6.48 2.73
C LYS A 22 8.90 -5.17 2.02
N LEU A 23 8.32 -4.95 0.85
CA LEU A 23 8.57 -3.75 0.06
C LEU A 23 8.09 -2.50 0.80
N VAL A 24 6.89 -2.55 1.37
CA VAL A 24 6.30 -1.45 2.12
C VAL A 24 7.09 -1.14 3.39
N GLU A 25 7.59 -2.15 4.10
CA GLU A 25 8.49 -1.91 5.24
C GLU A 25 9.77 -1.19 4.82
N LYS A 26 10.41 -1.61 3.72
CA LYS A 26 11.59 -0.94 3.18
C LYS A 26 11.33 0.54 2.86
N ILE A 27 10.20 0.83 2.21
CA ILE A 27 9.80 2.19 1.86
C ILE A 27 9.47 3.00 3.13
N ARG A 28 8.84 2.40 4.13
CA ARG A 28 8.63 3.03 5.45
C ARG A 28 9.95 3.44 6.09
N GLU A 29 10.97 2.59 6.03
CA GLU A 29 12.29 2.91 6.58
C GLU A 29 13.04 3.99 5.78
N GLU A 30 12.84 4.03 4.45
CA GLU A 30 13.47 5.01 3.56
C GLU A 30 12.85 6.41 3.72
N TYR A 31 11.51 6.48 3.80
CA TYR A 31 10.77 7.74 3.84
C TYR A 31 10.38 8.20 5.26
N LYS A 32 10.45 7.33 6.27
CA LYS A 32 10.20 7.61 7.71
C LYS A 32 9.02 8.56 7.92
N ASP A 33 9.27 9.76 8.45
CA ASP A 33 8.27 10.78 8.78
C ASP A 33 7.55 11.38 7.56
N LYS A 34 7.97 11.04 6.33
CA LYS A 34 7.29 11.48 5.10
C LYS A 34 6.10 10.61 4.74
N ILE A 35 6.00 9.38 5.25
CA ILE A 35 4.88 8.48 4.95
C ILE A 35 4.31 7.80 6.19
N GLU A 36 3.01 7.56 6.19
CA GLU A 36 2.32 6.80 7.23
C GLU A 36 1.79 5.50 6.64
N VAL A 37 2.38 4.38 7.04
CA VAL A 37 2.01 3.05 6.53
C VAL A 37 1.03 2.36 7.47
N GLU A 38 -0.13 1.98 6.96
CA GLU A 38 -1.10 1.13 7.65
C GLU A 38 -1.30 -0.19 6.89
N ILE A 39 -1.21 -1.32 7.58
CA ILE A 39 -1.35 -2.65 6.98
C ILE A 39 -2.63 -3.29 7.51
N TYR A 40 -3.56 -3.56 6.60
CA TYR A 40 -4.81 -4.25 6.85
C TYR A 40 -4.76 -5.67 6.28
N ARG A 41 -5.05 -6.65 7.14
CA ARG A 41 -5.08 -8.06 6.78
C ARG A 41 -6.51 -8.58 6.88
N GLY A 42 -6.92 -9.42 5.93
CA GLY A 42 -8.26 -10.01 5.90
C GLY A 42 -9.36 -9.03 5.49
N MET A 43 -10.60 -9.33 5.90
CA MET A 43 -11.75 -8.45 5.64
C MET A 43 -11.67 -7.21 6.52
N ASN A 44 -11.56 -6.04 5.89
CA ASN A 44 -11.58 -4.74 6.55
C ASN A 44 -12.70 -3.87 5.97
N PRO A 45 -13.49 -3.14 6.77
CA PRO A 45 -14.54 -2.23 6.28
C PRO A 45 -14.01 -1.19 5.27
N LYS A 46 -12.75 -0.77 5.38
CA LYS A 46 -12.10 0.14 4.43
C LYS A 46 -12.02 -0.42 3.00
N LEU A 47 -12.00 -1.75 2.82
CA LEU A 47 -12.06 -2.36 1.49
C LEU A 47 -13.36 -1.96 0.77
N SER A 48 -14.48 -1.95 1.49
CA SER A 48 -15.77 -1.53 0.95
C SER A 48 -15.82 -0.03 0.71
N GLU A 49 -15.18 0.78 1.57
CA GLU A 49 -15.08 2.24 1.40
C GLU A 49 -14.33 2.60 0.10
N TYR A 50 -13.24 1.89 -0.19
CA TYR A 50 -12.41 2.12 -1.38
C TYR A 50 -12.84 1.32 -2.62
N GLY A 51 -13.88 0.47 -2.52
CA GLY A 51 -14.34 -0.38 -3.61
C GLY A 51 -13.32 -1.46 -4.04
N ILE A 52 -12.48 -1.91 -3.11
CA ILE A 52 -11.43 -2.91 -3.35
C ILE A 52 -12.05 -4.31 -3.21
N ALA A 53 -12.26 -4.97 -4.35
CA ALA A 53 -12.79 -6.34 -4.41
C ALA A 53 -11.69 -7.42 -4.43
N ALA A 54 -10.42 -7.04 -4.62
CA ALA A 54 -9.31 -7.97 -4.78
C ALA A 54 -8.08 -7.54 -3.97
N SER A 55 -7.37 -8.53 -3.44
CA SER A 55 -6.11 -8.37 -2.72
C SER A 55 -4.98 -9.12 -3.45
N PRO A 56 -3.72 -8.67 -3.39
CA PRO A 56 -3.22 -7.52 -2.64
C PRO A 56 -3.65 -6.18 -3.26
N ALA A 57 -3.83 -5.16 -2.42
CA ALA A 57 -4.09 -3.80 -2.86
C ALA A 57 -3.31 -2.77 -2.04
N VAL A 58 -2.97 -1.64 -2.65
CA VAL A 58 -2.28 -0.51 -2.03
C VAL A 58 -3.03 0.76 -2.39
N VAL A 59 -3.31 1.58 -1.39
CA VAL A 59 -3.94 2.89 -1.54
C VAL A 59 -2.98 3.94 -1.00
N ILE A 60 -2.66 4.94 -1.81
CA ILE A 60 -1.74 6.03 -1.45
C ILE A 60 -2.53 7.33 -1.52
N ASN A 61 -2.56 8.06 -0.41
CA ASN A 61 -3.25 9.33 -0.26
C ASN A 61 -4.74 9.33 -0.67
N LYS A 62 -5.42 8.18 -0.55
CA LYS A 62 -6.80 7.92 -1.02
C LYS A 62 -7.05 8.10 -2.52
N ASP A 63 -6.03 8.48 -3.28
CA ASP A 63 -6.16 8.85 -4.69
C ASP A 63 -5.61 7.73 -5.59
N ILE A 64 -4.38 7.30 -5.32
CA ILE A 64 -3.71 6.27 -6.12
C ILE A 64 -4.05 4.91 -5.53
N ARG A 65 -4.60 4.02 -6.37
CA ARG A 65 -4.98 2.65 -6.00
C ARG A 65 -4.35 1.63 -6.94
N ILE A 66 -3.62 0.69 -6.37
CA ILE A 66 -3.04 -0.45 -7.07
C ILE A 66 -3.75 -1.68 -6.54
N VAL A 67 -4.54 -2.36 -7.38
CA VAL A 67 -5.42 -3.46 -6.94
C VAL A 67 -5.13 -4.71 -7.75
N GLY A 68 -4.99 -5.86 -7.08
CA GLY A 68 -4.88 -7.17 -7.72
C GLY A 68 -3.49 -7.53 -8.22
N VAL A 69 -2.46 -6.72 -7.93
CA VAL A 69 -1.08 -6.96 -8.35
C VAL A 69 -0.10 -6.54 -7.25
N CYS A 70 1.04 -7.22 -7.17
CA CYS A 70 2.16 -6.77 -6.34
C CYS A 70 2.95 -5.71 -7.13
N PRO A 71 2.90 -4.42 -6.77
CA PRO A 71 3.71 -3.41 -7.41
C PRO A 71 5.20 -3.63 -7.14
N SER A 72 6.03 -3.09 -8.03
CA SER A 72 7.47 -3.01 -7.84
C SER A 72 7.82 -1.82 -6.93
N GLU A 73 9.05 -1.80 -6.42
CA GLU A 73 9.57 -0.67 -5.63
C GLU A 73 9.46 0.66 -6.36
N GLU A 74 9.86 0.67 -7.63
CA GLU A 74 9.80 1.84 -8.50
C GLU A 74 8.37 2.39 -8.62
N THR A 75 7.38 1.51 -8.83
CA THR A 75 5.97 1.90 -8.92
C THR A 75 5.46 2.57 -7.64
N ILE A 76 5.83 2.05 -6.46
CA ILE A 76 5.44 2.71 -5.20
C ILE A 76 6.16 4.05 -5.05
N LYS A 77 7.45 4.14 -5.40
CA LYS A 77 8.22 5.39 -5.34
C LYS A 77 7.64 6.46 -6.26
N GLU A 78 7.25 6.10 -7.48
CA GLU A 78 6.58 7.00 -8.41
C GLU A 78 5.22 7.42 -7.87
N ALA A 79 4.41 6.49 -7.37
CA ALA A 79 3.12 6.82 -6.77
C ALA A 79 3.24 7.74 -5.55
N LEU A 80 4.25 7.53 -4.70
CA LEU A 80 4.57 8.43 -3.59
C LEU A 80 4.99 9.81 -4.09
N ARG A 81 5.78 9.86 -5.16
CA ARG A 81 6.18 11.12 -5.80
C ARG A 81 5.00 11.87 -6.40
N GLU A 82 4.08 11.18 -7.05
CA GLU A 82 2.82 11.76 -7.54
C GLU A 82 1.92 12.24 -6.38
N ALA A 83 1.93 11.51 -5.26
CA ALA A 83 1.24 11.92 -4.03
C ALA A 83 1.92 13.10 -3.28
N GLY A 84 3.04 13.60 -3.79
CA GLY A 84 3.74 14.78 -3.25
C GLY A 84 4.88 14.48 -2.28
N VAL A 85 5.33 13.22 -2.17
CA VAL A 85 6.55 12.86 -1.44
C VAL A 85 7.77 13.12 -2.31
N GLN A 86 8.60 14.10 -1.92
CA GLN A 86 9.79 14.51 -2.65
C GLN A 86 11.07 14.19 -1.88
#